data_AF-A0A9D8D667-F1
#
_entry.id   AF-A0A9D8D667-F1
#
_cell.length_a   1.000
_cell.length_b   1.000
_cell.length_c   1.000
_cell.angle_alpha   90.00
_cell.angle_beta   90.00
_cell.angle_gamma   90.00
#
_symmetry.space_group_name_H-M   'P 1'
#
loop_
_entity.id
_entity.type
_entity.pdbx_description
1 polymer ?
#
loop_
_entity_poly.entity_id
_entity_poly.type
_entity_poly.pdbx_seq_one_letter_code
_entity_poly.pdbx_strand_id
1 'polypeptide(L)'
;MLNVQRWQTLVIVGFTALAVLFALPNVLPNALLSHLPSWYQQSRVNLGLDLRGGAHFLLEADLRAVLNERLTNLSDSVRAELRKQQVGFKDVTVEAGRAVVVVLREEAQRA
;
A
#
# COMPACT_ATOMS: atom_id res chain seq x y z
N MET A 1 -0.27 48.22 -32.81
CA MET A 1 -1.18 48.69 -31.74
C MET A 1 -2.45 47.88 -31.87
N LEU A 2 -2.70 46.91 -30.99
CA LEU A 2 -3.90 46.08 -31.03
C LEU A 2 -5.10 46.96 -30.67
N ASN A 3 -5.83 47.45 -31.67
CA ASN A 3 -7.04 48.24 -31.46
C ASN A 3 -8.21 47.28 -31.23
N VAL A 4 -8.28 46.74 -30.01
CA VAL A 4 -9.33 45.80 -29.61
C VAL A 4 -10.65 46.56 -29.49
N GLN A 5 -11.70 46.07 -30.16
CA GLN A 5 -13.00 46.73 -30.15
C GLN A 5 -13.58 46.67 -28.72
N ARG A 6 -14.08 47.80 -28.19
CA ARG A 6 -14.51 47.92 -26.76
C ARG A 6 -15.48 46.83 -26.30
N TRP A 7 -16.34 46.35 -27.19
CA TRP A 7 -17.23 45.22 -26.94
C TRP A 7 -16.47 43.89 -26.72
N GLN A 8 -15.44 43.62 -27.50
CA GLN A 8 -14.57 42.46 -27.33
C GLN A 8 -13.86 42.52 -25.97
N THR A 9 -13.42 43.70 -25.54
CA THR A 9 -12.84 43.88 -24.19
C THR A 9 -13.85 43.55 -23.10
N LEU A 10 -15.09 44.03 -23.22
CA LEU A 10 -16.15 43.73 -22.25
C LEU A 10 -16.47 42.23 -22.20
N VAL A 11 -16.53 41.55 -23.35
CA VAL A 11 -16.75 40.10 -23.44
C VAL A 11 -15.61 39.34 -22.78
N ILE A 12 -14.36 39.71 -23.07
CA ILE A 12 -13.18 39.04 -22.51
C ILE A 12 -13.17 39.22 -20.99
N VAL A 13 -13.34 40.45 -20.49
CA VAL A 13 -13.37 40.72 -19.05
C VAL A 13 -14.53 39.98 -18.37
N GLY A 14 -15.72 39.98 -18.97
CA GLY A 14 -16.87 39.26 -18.44
C GLY A 14 -16.63 37.75 -18.35
N PHE A 15 -16.07 37.16 -19.40
CA PHE A 15 -15.74 35.74 -19.43
C PHE A 15 -14.65 35.37 -18.42
N THR A 16 -13.61 36.19 -18.30
CA THR A 16 -12.56 36.00 -17.30
C THR A 16 -13.11 36.12 -15.87
N ALA A 17 -13.97 37.11 -15.60
CA ALA A 17 -14.60 37.27 -14.29
C ALA A 17 -15.49 36.07 -13.93
N LEU A 18 -16.25 35.56 -14.92
CA LEU A 18 -17.08 34.37 -14.75
C LEU A 18 -16.21 33.13 -14.45
N ALA A 19 -15.10 32.94 -15.17
CA ALA A 19 -14.17 31.83 -14.92
C ALA A 19 -13.59 31.86 -13.51
N VAL A 20 -13.21 33.05 -13.01
CA VAL A 20 -12.75 33.22 -11.63
C VAL A 20 -13.88 32.87 -10.65
N LEU A 21 -15.11 33.33 -10.89
CA LEU A 21 -16.26 33.03 -10.05
C LEU A 21 -16.52 31.52 -9.93
N PHE A 22 -16.37 30.74 -11.00
CA PHE A 22 -16.53 29.28 -10.93
C PHE A 22 -15.32 28.56 -10.30
N ALA A 23 -14.13 29.15 -10.33
CA ALA A 23 -12.93 28.58 -9.72
C ALA A 23 -12.88 28.80 -8.18
N LEU A 24 -13.46 29.89 -7.68
CA LEU A 24 -13.49 30.27 -6.26
C LEU A 24 -13.86 29.15 -5.27
N PRO A 25 -14.90 28.32 -5.47
CA PRO A 25 -15.25 27.27 -4.51
C PRO A 25 -14.14 26.24 -4.28
N ASN A 26 -13.22 26.07 -5.23
CA ASN A 26 -12.07 25.17 -5.10
C ASN A 26 -10.93 25.74 -4.24
N VAL A 27 -10.85 27.07 -4.09
CA VAL A 27 -9.78 27.77 -3.38
C VAL A 27 -10.24 28.30 -2.01
N LEU A 28 -11.55 28.56 -1.86
CA LEU A 28 -12.11 29.10 -0.62
C LEU A 28 -12.05 28.10 0.55
N PRO A 29 -11.70 28.55 1.77
CA PRO A 29 -11.80 27.76 2.99
C PRO A 29 -13.24 27.35 3.30
N ASN A 30 -13.41 26.18 3.92
CA ASN A 30 -14.73 25.65 4.29
C ASN A 30 -15.56 26.60 5.17
N ALA A 31 -14.92 27.44 5.97
CA ALA A 31 -15.56 28.41 6.86
C ALA A 31 -16.25 29.56 6.12
N LEU A 32 -15.78 29.95 4.94
CA LEU A 32 -16.43 30.99 4.12
C LEU A 32 -17.48 30.37 3.20
N LEU A 33 -17.26 29.13 2.77
CA LEU A 33 -18.19 28.40 1.92
C LEU A 33 -19.48 28.04 2.65
N SER A 34 -19.43 27.73 3.95
CA SER A 34 -20.63 27.43 4.74
C SER A 34 -21.67 28.54 4.78
N HIS A 35 -21.28 29.79 4.46
CA HIS A 35 -22.19 30.94 4.37
C HIS A 35 -22.75 31.17 2.96
N LEU A 36 -22.26 30.45 1.95
CA LEU A 36 -22.75 30.52 0.58
C LEU A 36 -23.93 29.56 0.36
N PRO A 37 -24.76 29.77 -0.67
CA PRO A 37 -25.85 28.85 -1.00
C PRO A 37 -25.35 27.43 -1.30
N SER A 38 -26.13 26.42 -0.90
CA SER A 38 -25.79 24.99 -1.05
C SER A 38 -25.45 24.58 -2.50
N TRP A 39 -26.11 25.18 -3.50
CA TRP A 39 -25.85 24.93 -4.91
C TRP A 39 -24.45 25.35 -5.38
N TYR A 40 -23.87 26.37 -4.75
CA TYR A 40 -22.54 26.89 -5.08
C TYR A 40 -21.43 26.17 -4.30
N GLN A 41 -21.72 25.76 -3.06
CA GLN A 41 -20.80 24.97 -2.23
C GLN A 41 -20.46 23.61 -2.86
N GLN A 42 -21.44 22.96 -3.48
CA GLN A 42 -21.29 21.63 -4.10
C GLN A 42 -20.53 21.65 -5.43
N SER A 43 -20.24 22.84 -5.98
CA SER A 43 -19.53 23.00 -7.26
C SER A 43 -18.00 22.79 -7.15
N ARG A 44 -17.53 22.15 -6.07
CA ARG A 44 -16.14 21.75 -5.95
C ARG A 44 -15.83 20.58 -6.87
N VAL A 45 -14.66 20.63 -7.50
CA VAL A 45 -14.16 19.51 -8.30
C VAL A 45 -13.90 18.32 -7.37
N ASN A 46 -14.39 17.16 -7.75
CA ASN A 46 -14.11 15.92 -7.04
C ASN A 46 -12.61 15.59 -7.16
N LEU A 47 -11.85 15.74 -6.07
CA LEU A 47 -10.44 15.37 -6.07
C LEU A 47 -10.31 13.86 -6.26
N GLY A 48 -9.52 13.43 -7.24
CA GLY A 48 -9.22 12.01 -7.46
C GLY A 48 -8.41 11.39 -6.31
N LEU A 49 -8.30 10.06 -6.31
CA LEU A 49 -7.60 9.28 -5.27
C LEU A 49 -6.17 9.77 -4.99
N ASP A 50 -5.45 10.16 -6.04
CA ASP A 50 -4.08 10.67 -5.97
C ASP A 50 -3.98 12.03 -5.22
N LEU A 51 -4.94 12.92 -5.48
CA LEU A 51 -5.05 14.22 -4.82
C LEU A 51 -5.69 14.15 -3.43
N ARG A 52 -6.34 13.03 -3.08
CA ARG A 52 -6.88 12.75 -1.74
C ARG A 52 -5.85 12.11 -0.80
N GLY A 53 -4.64 11.82 -1.27
CA GLY A 53 -3.54 11.31 -0.43
C GLY A 53 -3.79 9.92 0.16
N GLY A 54 -4.50 9.05 -0.54
CA GLY A 54 -5.05 7.80 0.00
C GLY A 54 -4.51 6.52 -0.65
N ALA A 55 -3.21 6.40 -0.91
CA ALA A 55 -2.63 5.11 -1.30
C ALA A 55 -2.66 4.15 -0.08
N HIS A 56 -3.79 3.49 0.14
CA HIS A 56 -3.88 2.36 1.05
C HIS A 56 -3.14 1.17 0.42
N PHE A 57 -1.83 1.09 0.65
CA PHE A 57 -1.09 -0.13 0.41
C PHE A 57 -1.57 -1.17 1.43
N LEU A 58 -2.50 -2.04 1.02
CA LEU A 58 -2.80 -3.27 1.72
C LEU A 58 -1.61 -4.22 1.52
N LEU A 59 -0.59 -4.10 2.38
CA LEU A 59 0.41 -5.16 2.55
C LEU A 59 -0.22 -6.28 3.35
N GLU A 60 -0.84 -7.23 2.65
CA GLU A 60 -1.20 -8.51 3.25
C GLU A 60 0.09 -9.32 3.44
N ALA A 61 0.60 -9.35 4.67
CA ALA A 61 1.74 -10.19 5.01
C ALA A 61 1.29 -11.65 5.02
N ASP A 62 1.77 -12.45 4.08
CA ASP A 62 1.54 -13.89 4.06
C ASP A 62 2.34 -14.58 5.19
N LEU A 63 1.70 -14.68 6.36
CA LEU A 63 2.27 -15.34 7.54
C LEU A 63 2.56 -16.83 7.29
N ARG A 64 1.85 -17.49 6.36
CA ARG A 64 2.07 -18.91 6.06
C ARG A 64 3.36 -19.11 5.31
N ALA A 65 3.66 -18.25 4.34
CA ALA A 65 4.94 -18.26 3.64
C ALA A 65 6.11 -18.08 4.62
N VAL A 66 6.01 -17.10 5.53
CA VAL A 66 7.04 -16.84 6.55
C VAL A 66 7.23 -18.02 7.49
N LEU A 67 6.14 -18.65 7.97
CA LEU A 67 6.23 -19.82 8.84
C LEU A 67 6.91 -21.01 8.15
N ASN A 68 6.57 -21.29 6.89
CA ASN A 68 7.19 -22.37 6.13
C ASN A 68 8.70 -22.13 5.90
N GLU A 69 9.08 -20.88 5.61
CA GLU A 69 10.49 -20.50 5.47
C GLU A 69 11.24 -20.69 6.79
N ARG A 70 10.65 -20.29 7.92
CA ARG A 70 11.24 -20.49 9.26
C ARG A 70 11.42 -21.96 9.60
N LEU A 71 10.43 -22.81 9.30
CA LEU A 71 10.52 -24.26 9.56
C LEU A 71 11.58 -24.93 8.69
N THR A 72 11.71 -24.51 7.43
CA THR A 72 12.76 -24.99 6.52
C THR A 72 14.15 -24.64 7.06
N ASN A 73 14.37 -23.37 7.40
CA ASN A 73 15.64 -22.89 7.96
C ASN A 73 15.99 -23.59 9.28
N LEU A 74 15.00 -23.88 10.13
CA LEU A 74 15.20 -24.62 11.36
C LEU A 74 15.65 -26.07 11.07
N SER A 75 15.03 -26.74 10.10
CA SER A 75 15.39 -28.11 9.73
C SER A 75 16.84 -28.23 9.23
N ASP A 76 17.28 -27.26 8.43
CA ASP A 76 18.65 -27.23 7.92
C ASP A 76 19.66 -26.92 9.02
N SER A 77 19.30 -26.04 9.96
CA SER A 77 20.12 -25.76 11.14
C SER A 77 20.29 -27.00 12.03
N VAL A 78 19.21 -27.76 12.24
CA VAL A 78 19.23 -29.02 13.00
C VAL A 78 20.11 -30.07 12.29
N ARG A 79 19.98 -30.22 10.96
CA ARG A 79 20.84 -31.12 10.17
C ARG A 79 22.32 -30.74 10.29
N ALA A 80 22.64 -29.44 10.23
CA ALA A 80 24.00 -28.95 10.35
C ALA A 80 24.60 -29.26 11.73
N GLU A 81 23.84 -29.02 12.81
CA GLU A 81 24.33 -29.24 14.17
C GLU A 81 24.48 -30.74 14.50
N LEU A 82 23.55 -31.59 14.04
CA LEU A 82 23.67 -33.05 14.18
C LEU A 82 24.90 -33.60 13.44
N ARG A 83 25.21 -33.10 12.24
CA ARG A 83 26.44 -33.45 11.52
C ARG A 83 27.69 -33.00 12.27
N LYS A 84 27.68 -31.79 12.82
CA LYS A 84 28.81 -31.22 13.59
C LYS A 84 29.11 -32.05 14.84
N GLN A 85 28.08 -32.54 15.52
CA GLN A 85 28.23 -33.41 16.70
C GLN A 85 28.40 -34.91 16.35
N GLN A 86 28.56 -35.26 15.07
CA GLN A 86 28.70 -36.64 14.58
C GLN A 86 27.56 -37.57 15.03
N VAL A 87 26.37 -37.03 15.27
CA VAL A 87 25.18 -37.80 15.62
C VAL A 87 24.59 -38.40 14.35
N GLY A 88 24.51 -39.72 14.28
CA GLY A 88 23.87 -40.42 13.16
C GLY A 88 22.37 -40.17 13.15
N PHE A 89 21.85 -39.54 12.10
CA PHE A 89 20.41 -39.40 11.86
C PHE A 89 20.01 -40.11 10.56
N LYS A 90 18.77 -40.58 10.50
CA LYS A 90 18.18 -41.26 9.34
C LYS A 90 17.50 -40.26 8.42
N ASP A 91 16.71 -39.35 8.98
CA ASP A 91 16.04 -38.30 8.23
C ASP A 91 15.72 -37.08 9.13
N VAL A 92 15.60 -35.92 8.50
CA VAL A 92 15.07 -34.70 9.13
C VAL A 92 14.08 -34.12 8.13
N THR A 93 12.80 -34.14 8.46
CA THR A 93 11.71 -33.75 7.55
C THR A 93 10.91 -32.60 8.15
N VAL A 94 10.52 -31.65 7.31
CA VAL A 94 9.61 -30.56 7.71
C VAL A 94 8.19 -30.99 7.42
N GLU A 95 7.37 -31.05 8.46
CA GLU A 95 5.92 -31.20 8.32
C GLU A 95 5.32 -29.81 8.13
N ALA A 96 4.78 -29.55 6.93
CA ALA A 96 4.36 -28.22 6.50
C ALA A 96 3.42 -27.57 7.52
N GLY A 97 3.86 -26.44 8.09
CA GLY A 97 3.07 -25.64 9.02
C GLY A 97 2.94 -26.18 10.46
N ARG A 98 3.69 -27.22 10.87
CA ARG A 98 3.51 -27.81 12.21
C ARG A 98 4.78 -28.11 12.98
N ALA A 99 5.70 -28.88 12.41
CA ALA A 99 6.85 -29.37 13.17
C ALA A 99 8.03 -29.77 12.28
N VAL A 100 9.22 -29.79 12.88
CA VAL A 100 10.41 -30.45 12.31
C VAL A 100 10.55 -31.80 13.00
N VAL A 101 10.47 -32.88 12.22
CA VAL A 101 10.59 -34.26 12.71
C VAL A 101 12.01 -34.75 12.44
N VAL A 102 12.69 -35.20 13.50
CA VAL A 102 14.05 -35.73 13.43
C VAL A 102 13.99 -37.22 13.78
N VAL A 103 14.45 -38.06 12.85
CA VAL A 103 14.58 -39.51 13.07
C VAL A 103 16.05 -39.81 13.30
N LEU A 104 16.41 -40.07 14.57
CA LEU A 104 17.77 -40.47 14.94
C LEU A 104 18.01 -41.95 14.57
N ARG A 105 19.26 -42.29 14.24
CA ARG A 105 19.64 -43.68 13.98
C ARG A 105 19.89 -44.37 15.32
N GLU A 106 19.21 -45.49 15.58
CA GLU A 106 19.47 -46.31 16.76
C GLU A 106 20.87 -46.95 16.72
N GLU A 107 21.52 -47.06 17.87
CA GLU A 107 22.83 -47.71 18.02
C GLU A 107 22.82 -49.20 17.64
N ALA A 108 21.66 -49.85 17.65
CA ALA A 108 21.48 -51.25 17.27
C ALA A 108 21.78 -51.54 15.77
N GLN A 109 21.92 -50.50 14.94
CA GLN A 109 22.14 -50.62 13.50
C GLN A 109 23.59 -50.33 13.06
N ARG A 110 24.55 -50.39 14.01
CA ARG A 110 26.01 -50.29 13.79
C ARG A 110 26.70 -51.62 13.42
N ALA A 111 25.98 -52.55 12.80
CA ALA A 111 26.58 -53.80 12.28
C ALA A 111 27.25 -53.57 10.91
#